data_AF-A0A132GXW6-F1
#
_entry.id   AF-A0A132GXW6-F1
#
_cell.length_a   1.000
_cell.length_b   1.000
_cell.length_c   1.000
_cell.angle_alpha   90.00
_cell.angle_beta   90.00
_cell.angle_gamma   90.00
#
_symmetry.space_group_name_H-M   'P 1'
#
loop_
_entity.id
_entity.type
_entity.pdbx_description
1 polymer ?
#
loop_
_entity_poly.entity_id
_entity_poly.type
_entity_poly.pdbx_seq_one_letter_code
_entity_poly.pdbx_strand_id
1 'polypeptide(L)'
;MELSERNIPFQKELLFHPLYHGKEMESTYRLDFLVNDDIIVELKSVESLSNEHKAQLFNYMRLMKASVGILVNFYPRFAEIERYFFDSESNEVYASDGFPVRKYS
;
A
#
# COMPACT_ATOMS: atom_id res chain seq x y z
N MET A 1 10.63 -18.34 -2.42
CA MET A 1 9.92 -17.21 -1.78
C MET A 1 8.57 -17.75 -1.37
N GLU A 2 8.19 -17.55 -0.10
CA GLU A 2 7.01 -18.18 0.50
C GLU A 2 5.72 -18.03 -0.33
N LEU A 3 5.47 -16.86 -0.95
CA LEU A 3 4.28 -16.65 -1.80
C LEU A 3 4.28 -17.57 -3.03
N SER A 4 5.42 -17.74 -3.71
CA SER A 4 5.56 -18.66 -4.84
C SER A 4 5.37 -20.11 -4.41
N GLU A 5 5.97 -20.49 -3.28
CA GLU A 5 5.89 -21.85 -2.73
C GLU A 5 4.45 -22.21 -2.33
N ARG A 6 3.66 -21.23 -1.91
CA ARG A 6 2.24 -21.36 -1.61
C ARG A 6 1.32 -21.18 -2.82
N ASN A 7 1.87 -21.01 -4.03
CA ASN A 7 1.11 -20.73 -5.27
C ASN A 7 0.15 -19.53 -5.14
N ILE A 8 0.58 -18.50 -4.42
CA ILE A 8 -0.16 -17.24 -4.31
C ILE A 8 0.33 -16.31 -5.43
N PRO A 9 -0.55 -15.84 -6.35
CA PRO A 9 -0.20 -14.85 -7.36
C PRO A 9 0.30 -13.53 -6.74
N PHE A 10 1.44 -13.04 -7.21
CA PHE A 10 1.95 -11.73 -6.84
C PHE A 10 2.84 -11.11 -7.92
N GLN A 11 2.96 -9.79 -7.87
CA GLN A 11 3.94 -9.00 -8.60
C GLN A 11 4.85 -8.35 -7.57
N LYS A 12 6.17 -8.43 -7.78
CA LYS A 12 7.17 -7.85 -6.90
C LYS A 12 7.82 -6.65 -7.59
N GLU A 13 8.11 -5.60 -6.81
CA GLU A 13 8.83 -4.40 -7.28
C GLU A 13 8.16 -3.77 -8.50
N LEU A 14 6.83 -3.68 -8.45
CA LEU A 14 6.00 -3.20 -9.55
C LEU A 14 6.23 -1.71 -9.76
N LEU A 15 6.86 -1.37 -10.88
CA LEU A 15 6.99 0.00 -11.36
C LEU A 15 5.70 0.38 -12.08
N PHE A 16 5.13 1.53 -11.73
CA PHE A 16 3.97 2.04 -12.44
C PHE A 16 4.02 3.57 -12.59
N HIS A 17 3.49 4.02 -13.72
CA HIS A 17 3.39 5.42 -14.10
C HIS A 17 1.91 5.81 -14.04
N PRO A 18 1.43 6.38 -12.93
CA PRO A 18 0.05 6.83 -12.88
C PRO A 18 -0.14 7.97 -13.88
N LEU A 19 -1.07 7.78 -14.81
CA LEU A 19 -1.55 8.86 -15.66
C LEU A 19 -2.38 9.80 -14.79
N TYR A 20 -1.83 10.97 -14.46
CA TYR A 20 -2.57 12.00 -13.74
C TYR A 20 -3.14 12.98 -14.77
N HIS A 21 -4.47 12.99 -14.94
CA HIS A 21 -5.16 13.85 -15.91
C HIS A 21 -4.65 13.71 -17.36
N GLY A 22 -4.26 12.50 -17.76
CA GLY A 22 -3.72 12.23 -19.11
C GLY A 22 -2.31 12.76 -19.36
N LYS A 23 -1.61 13.25 -18.32
CA LYS A 23 -0.17 13.52 -18.34
C LYS A 23 0.57 12.40 -17.62
N GLU A 24 1.67 11.95 -18.22
CA GLU A 24 2.66 11.13 -17.53
C GLU A 24 3.26 11.94 -16.39
N MET A 25 3.17 11.42 -15.17
CA MET A 25 3.91 11.99 -14.05
C MET A 25 5.38 11.61 -14.21
N GLU A 26 6.30 12.55 -13.99
CA GLU A 26 7.75 12.27 -13.98
C GLU A 26 8.14 11.30 -12.86
N SER A 27 7.31 11.17 -11.82
CA SER A 27 7.55 10.28 -10.70
C SER A 27 7.18 8.85 -11.04
N THR A 28 8.19 7.98 -11.18
CA THR A 28 7.98 6.53 -11.19
C THR A 28 7.71 6.05 -9.77
N TYR A 29 6.56 5.41 -9.55
CA TYR A 29 6.25 4.77 -8.28
C TYR A 29 6.66 3.31 -8.32
N ARG A 30 7.12 2.80 -7.19
CA ARG A 30 7.55 1.40 -7.04
C ARG A 30 6.86 0.81 -5.82
N LEU A 31 6.01 -0.17 -6.07
CA LEU A 31 5.34 -0.96 -5.06
C LEU A 31 6.21 -2.17 -4.70
N ASP A 32 6.34 -2.51 -3.42
CA ASP A 32 7.10 -3.71 -3.05
C ASP A 32 6.38 -5.00 -3.51
N PHE A 33 5.10 -5.14 -3.18
CA PHE A 33 4.28 -6.29 -3.62
C PHE A 33 2.83 -5.93 -3.91
N LEU A 34 2.33 -6.43 -5.03
CA LEU A 34 0.91 -6.54 -5.34
C LEU A 34 0.53 -8.02 -5.33
N VAL A 35 -0.35 -8.43 -4.44
CA VAL A 35 -0.78 -9.82 -4.27
C VAL A 35 -2.22 -9.97 -4.73
N ASN A 36 -2.51 -10.99 -5.54
CA ASN A 36 -3.82 -11.24 -6.15
C ASN A 36 -4.45 -10.00 -6.83
N ASP A 37 -3.62 -9.10 -7.35
CA ASP A 37 -4.04 -7.84 -7.99
C ASP A 37 -4.96 -6.93 -7.13
N ASP A 38 -5.01 -7.15 -5.81
CA ASP A 38 -5.96 -6.48 -4.91
C ASP A 38 -5.37 -6.14 -3.51
N ILE A 39 -4.26 -6.77 -3.13
CA ILE A 39 -3.60 -6.55 -1.84
C ILE A 39 -2.23 -5.92 -2.07
N ILE A 40 -2.03 -4.73 -1.52
CA ILE A 40 -0.73 -4.06 -1.54
C ILE A 40 0.01 -4.36 -0.24
N VAL A 41 1.29 -4.74 -0.35
CA VAL A 41 2.18 -4.88 0.81
C VAL A 41 3.41 -3.99 0.59
N GLU A 42 3.62 -3.07 1.52
CA GLU A 42 4.75 -2.15 1.57
C GLU A 42 5.66 -2.47 2.76
N LEU A 43 6.96 -2.58 2.52
CA LEU A 43 7.95 -2.93 3.53
C LEU A 43 8.82 -1.72 3.87
N LYS A 44 9.03 -1.48 5.16
CA LYS A 44 9.91 -0.43 5.67
C LYS A 44 10.90 -1.01 6.69
N SER A 45 11.99 -0.29 6.89
CA SER A 45 12.99 -0.56 7.91
C SER A 45 13.40 0.77 8.53
N VAL A 46 12.52 1.34 9.35
CA VAL A 46 12.61 2.69 9.92
C VAL A 46 12.30 2.67 11.42
N GLU A 47 12.85 3.59 12.20
CA GLU A 47 12.62 3.64 13.66
C GLU A 47 11.12 3.66 14.03
N SER A 48 10.31 4.37 13.24
CA SER A 48 8.85 4.41 13.37
C SER A 48 8.15 4.68 12.04
N LEU A 49 6.91 4.20 11.91
CA LEU A 49 6.07 4.51 10.76
C LEU A 49 5.56 5.96 10.84
N SER A 50 5.80 6.75 9.78
CA SER A 50 5.33 8.13 9.67
C SER A 50 4.07 8.26 8.82
N ASN A 51 3.46 9.45 8.82
CA ASN A 51 2.30 9.74 7.99
C ASN A 51 2.64 9.69 6.49
N GLU A 52 3.88 9.99 6.10
CA GLU A 52 4.35 9.91 4.72
C GLU A 52 4.33 8.47 4.20
N HIS A 53 4.73 7.49 5.02
CA HIS A 53 4.64 6.07 4.65
C HIS A 53 3.19 5.62 4.43
N LYS A 54 2.28 6.09 5.30
CA LYS A 54 0.83 5.81 5.18
C LYS A 54 0.25 6.47 3.93
N ALA A 55 0.58 7.74 3.70
CA ALA A 55 0.14 8.48 2.51
C ALA A 55 0.63 7.81 1.21
N GLN A 56 1.86 7.30 1.18
CA GLN A 56 2.37 6.51 0.06
C GLN A 56 1.50 5.27 -0.19
N LEU A 57 1.25 4.46 0.84
CA LEU A 57 0.40 3.27 0.73
C LEU A 57 -1.02 3.64 0.26
N PHE A 58 -1.63 4.68 0.81
CA PHE A 58 -3.00 5.09 0.45
C PHE A 58 -3.08 5.59 -0.99
N ASN A 59 -2.06 6.30 -1.47
CA ASN A 59 -1.98 6.67 -2.87
C ASN A 59 -1.95 5.43 -3.77
N TYR A 60 -1.20 4.40 -3.39
CA TYR A 60 -1.15 3.15 -4.15
C TYR A 60 -2.50 2.43 -4.15
N MET A 61 -3.15 2.31 -2.99
CA MET A 61 -4.50 1.72 -2.89
C MET A 61 -5.50 2.44 -3.80
N ARG A 62 -5.45 3.77 -3.86
CA ARG A 62 -6.36 4.59 -4.70
C ARG A 62 -6.08 4.44 -6.19
N LEU A 63 -4.81 4.47 -6.58
CA LEU A 63 -4.38 4.40 -7.98
C LEU A 63 -4.64 3.01 -8.57
N MET A 64 -4.39 1.97 -7.78
CA MET A 64 -4.52 0.57 -8.20
C MET A 64 -5.90 -0.02 -7.90
N LYS A 65 -6.78 0.71 -7.20
CA LYS A 65 -8.07 0.23 -6.69
C LYS A 65 -7.95 -1.04 -5.83
N ALA A 66 -6.84 -1.19 -5.13
CA ALA A 66 -6.57 -2.31 -4.24
C ALA A 66 -7.35 -2.18 -2.94
N SER A 67 -8.13 -3.19 -2.59
CA SER A 67 -9.04 -3.19 -1.43
C SER A 67 -8.30 -3.25 -0.09
N VAL A 68 -7.09 -3.82 -0.05
CA VAL A 68 -6.31 -3.99 1.18
C VAL A 68 -4.90 -3.43 1.00
N GLY A 69 -4.44 -2.69 2.01
CA GLY A 69 -3.07 -2.23 2.13
C GLY A 69 -2.46 -2.73 3.45
N ILE A 70 -1.24 -3.23 3.38
CA ILE A 70 -0.47 -3.71 4.53
C ILE A 70 0.86 -2.97 4.55
N LEU A 71 1.15 -2.28 5.65
CA LEU A 71 2.42 -1.60 5.89
C LEU A 71 3.17 -2.37 6.98
N VAL A 72 4.35 -2.88 6.65
CA VAL A 72 5.17 -3.68 7.57
C VAL A 72 6.49 -2.98 7.83
N ASN A 73 6.82 -2.75 9.10
CA ASN A 73 8.11 -2.20 9.51
C ASN A 73 8.92 -3.25 10.27
N PHE A 74 10.11 -3.58 9.73
CA PHE A 74 10.99 -4.62 10.28
C PHE A 74 12.14 -4.09 11.14
N TYR A 75 12.27 -2.77 11.30
CA TYR A 75 13.34 -2.19 12.13
C TYR A 75 13.16 -2.45 13.64
N PRO A 76 11.96 -2.34 14.24
CA PRO A 76 11.78 -2.61 15.66
C PRO A 76 12.03 -4.10 16.01
N ARG A 77 12.19 -4.39 17.31
CA ARG A 77 12.44 -5.77 17.80
C ARG A 77 11.41 -6.79 17.31
N PHE A 78 10.17 -6.35 17.13
CA PHE A 78 9.08 -7.12 16.53
C PHE A 78 8.53 -6.33 15.37
N ALA A 79 8.13 -7.04 14.30
CA ALA A 79 7.53 -6.38 13.14
C ALA A 79 6.27 -5.61 13.56
N GLU A 80 6.23 -4.33 13.22
CA GLU A 80 5.05 -3.49 13.33
C GLU A 80 4.25 -3.65 12.03
N ILE A 81 2.96 -3.94 12.15
CA ILE A 81 2.08 -4.21 11.02
C ILE A 81 0.84 -3.34 11.15
N GLU A 82 0.61 -2.47 10.18
CA GLU A 82 -0.63 -1.72 10.04
C GLU A 82 -1.40 -2.24 8.82
N ARG A 83 -2.71 -2.47 8.99
CA ARG A 83 -3.60 -2.89 7.92
C ARG A 83 -4.69 -1.86 7.67
N TYR A 84 -4.95 -1.62 6.40
CA TYR A 84 -5.92 -0.65 5.91
C TYR A 84 -6.84 -1.27 4.88
N PHE A 85 -8.05 -0.75 4.79
CA PHE A 85 -9.08 -1.15 3.85
C PHE A 85 -9.49 0.05 3.00
N PHE A 86 -9.58 -0.14 1.70
CA PHE A 86 -10.01 0.91 0.77
C PHE A 86 -11.40 0.57 0.25
N ASP A 87 -12.32 1.52 0.43
CA ASP A 87 -13.61 1.49 -0.22
C ASP A 87 -13.55 2.32 -1.51
N SER A 88 -13.72 1.63 -2.64
CA SER A 88 -13.65 2.24 -3.96
C SER A 88 -14.88 3.09 -4.30
N GLU A 89 -16.02 2.87 -3.63
CA GLU A 89 -17.26 3.63 -3.84
C GLU A 89 -17.18 5.00 -3.15
N SER A 90 -16.86 5.01 -1.85
CA SER A 90 -16.68 6.25 -1.08
C SER A 90 -15.33 6.93 -1.32
N ASN A 91 -14.37 6.21 -1.92
CA ASN A 91 -12.97 6.63 -2.05
C ASN A 91 -12.36 6.98 -0.67
N GLU A 92 -12.68 6.17 0.35
CA GLU A 92 -12.17 6.31 1.71
C GLU A 92 -11.26 5.14 2.09
N VAL A 93 -10.28 5.42 2.95
CA VAL A 93 -9.41 4.39 3.53
C VAL A 93 -9.73 4.31 5.02
N TYR A 94 -9.90 3.09 5.50
CA TYR A 94 -10.24 2.76 6.87
C TYR A 94 -9.08 2.03 7.53
N ALA A 95 -8.82 2.33 8.80
CA ALA A 95 -7.91 1.55 9.61
C ALA A 95 -8.56 0.24 10.06
N SER A 96 -7.76 -0.65 10.64
CA SER A 96 -8.20 -1.98 11.10
C SER A 96 -9.30 -1.93 12.18
N ASP A 97 -9.43 -0.81 12.88
CA ASP A 97 -10.46 -0.53 13.88
C ASP A 97 -11.80 -0.06 13.28
N GLY A 98 -11.89 0.06 11.95
CA GLY A 98 -13.09 0.46 11.23
C GLY A 98 -13.30 1.97 11.14
N PHE A 99 -12.41 2.79 11.69
CA PHE A 99 -12.51 4.25 11.58
C PHE A 99 -11.84 4.75 10.29
N PRO A 100 -12.46 5.74 9.60
CA PRO A 100 -11.85 6.34 8.41
C PRO A 100 -10.57 7.07 8.82
N VAL A 101 -9.51 6.86 8.05
CA VAL A 101 -8.27 7.63 8.18
C VAL A 101 -8.56 9.02 7.64
N ARG A 102 -8.63 10.01 8.54
CA ARG A 102 -8.93 11.40 8.15
C ARG A 102 -7.95 11.86 7.08
N LYS A 103 -8.48 12.47 6.00
CA LYS A 103 -7.67 13.13 4.97
C LYS A 103 -6.74 14.13 5.67
N TYR A 104 -5.43 13.92 5.53
CA TYR A 104 -4.45 14.92 5.94
C TYR A 104 -4.72 16.18 5.09
N SER A 105 -5.23 17.22 5.75
CA SER A 105 -5.40 18.57 5.20
C SER A 105 -4.07 19.30 5.17
#